data_AF-A0A534SDV0-F1
#
_entry.id   AF-A0A534SDV0-F1
#
_cell.length_a   1.000
_cell.length_b   1.000
_cell.length_c   1.000
_cell.angle_alpha   90.00
_cell.angle_beta   90.00
_cell.angle_gamma   90.00
#
_symmetry.space_group_name_H-M   'P 1'
#
loop_
_entity.id
_entity.type
_entity.pdbx_description
1 polymer ?
#
loop_
_entity_poly.entity_id
_entity_poly.type
_entity_poly.pdbx_seq_one_letter_code
_entity_poly.pdbx_strand_id
1 'polypeptide(L)'
;MRDGRRTRVVLGVVLLSSLSCYQKEPQALSLSVQSAAVTSADPWAAYRSLLVGDTLEKQREIFRLGYHFLQEKNRDGARVFFTRALEVYPLLADYSLYYLGLLSREAGQSAEARASFLRLLADHPESIWAGRAALEVATLALAEGNWTEAAQYAEQARTSRVALGPVRHEAALVLAQAREGQGDVVEAYSLYQELRRTTPRSTVGKTAKARVEQLRVLEPARFALKDDQEYLDEVRLLAQQGDGGKAEELVQQFT
;
A
#
# COMPACT_ATOMS: atom_id res chain seq x y z
N MET A 1 -14.54 -0.13 -70.51
CA MET A 1 -14.33 0.69 -71.72
C MET A 1 -14.85 2.10 -71.45
N ARG A 2 -14.06 3.12 -71.82
CA ARG A 2 -14.22 4.59 -71.61
C ARG A 2 -13.96 5.06 -70.16
N ASP A 3 -12.81 5.66 -69.80
CA ASP A 3 -12.13 6.88 -70.29
C ASP A 3 -13.00 8.14 -70.06
N GLY A 4 -12.60 9.24 -69.41
CA GLY A 4 -11.33 9.76 -68.89
C GLY A 4 -11.52 11.23 -68.44
N ARG A 5 -10.41 11.92 -68.13
CA ARG A 5 -10.18 13.39 -67.85
C ARG A 5 -10.27 13.81 -66.37
N ARG A 6 -9.20 14.14 -65.63
CA ARG A 6 -8.14 15.20 -65.72
C ARG A 6 -8.66 16.65 -65.67
N THR A 7 -8.36 17.36 -64.56
CA THR A 7 -7.72 18.72 -64.39
C THR A 7 -7.97 19.21 -62.94
N ARG A 8 -7.00 19.44 -62.04
CA ARG A 8 -5.98 20.52 -61.86
C ARG A 8 -6.50 21.96 -61.65
N VAL A 9 -5.83 22.64 -60.70
CA VAL A 9 -5.76 24.10 -60.35
C VAL A 9 -6.94 24.57 -59.46
N VAL A 10 -6.81 25.35 -58.37
CA VAL A 10 -6.14 26.66 -58.17
C VAL A 10 -5.83 26.96 -56.68
N LEU A 11 -4.74 27.71 -56.49
CA LEU A 11 -4.20 28.35 -55.27
C LEU A 11 -4.99 29.60 -54.80
N GLY A 12 -4.89 29.93 -53.52
CA GLY A 12 -5.25 31.25 -52.91
C GLY A 12 -6.19 31.01 -51.73
N VAL A 13 -6.06 31.60 -50.53
CA VAL A 13 -5.75 32.97 -50.09
C VAL A 13 -5.37 32.81 -48.58
N VAL A 14 -4.49 33.55 -47.91
CA VAL A 14 -4.64 34.89 -47.30
C VAL A 14 -3.35 35.22 -46.53
N LEU A 15 -2.89 36.46 -46.71
CA LEU A 15 -1.86 37.16 -45.93
C LEU A 15 -2.30 37.38 -44.49
N LEU A 16 -1.42 37.11 -43.52
CA LEU A 16 -1.39 37.87 -42.26
C LEU A 16 0.04 38.28 -41.93
N SER A 17 0.14 39.57 -41.68
CA SER A 17 1.32 40.40 -41.50
C SER A 17 1.94 40.22 -40.11
N SER A 18 3.27 40.41 -40.07
CA SER A 18 4.07 40.96 -38.96
C SER A 18 3.98 40.29 -37.58
N LEU A 19 5.09 39.73 -37.13
CA LEU A 19 5.94 40.35 -36.09
C LEU A 19 7.28 39.62 -36.07
N SER A 20 8.34 40.35 -36.40
CA SER A 20 9.72 39.91 -36.17
C SER A 20 10.00 40.04 -34.67
N CYS A 21 10.21 38.91 -33.99
CA CYS A 21 10.88 38.86 -32.69
C CYS A 21 11.57 37.50 -32.54
N TYR A 22 12.88 37.54 -32.79
CA TYR A 22 13.90 36.90 -31.98
C TYR A 22 13.72 35.40 -31.66
N GLN A 23 14.42 34.57 -32.44
CA GLN A 23 14.80 33.21 -32.06
C GLN A 23 15.46 33.23 -30.68
N LYS A 24 14.81 32.58 -29.71
CA LYS A 24 15.49 32.08 -28.52
C LYS A 24 15.04 30.65 -28.32
N GLU A 25 15.92 29.73 -28.70
CA GLU A 25 15.76 28.29 -28.49
C GLU A 25 15.45 28.01 -27.01
N PRO A 26 14.47 27.15 -26.70
CA PRO A 26 14.37 26.59 -25.36
C PRO A 26 15.52 25.60 -25.21
N GLN A 27 16.59 26.00 -24.52
CA GLN A 27 17.57 25.07 -23.98
C GLN A 27 16.86 24.21 -22.94
N ALA A 28 16.23 23.12 -23.40
CA ALA A 28 15.94 21.99 -22.58
C ALA A 28 17.29 21.48 -22.06
N LEU A 29 17.55 21.68 -20.76
CA LEU A 29 18.54 20.90 -20.02
C LEU A 29 18.05 19.45 -19.96
N SER A 30 18.16 18.75 -21.09
CA SER A 30 18.11 17.30 -21.13
C SER A 30 19.44 16.81 -20.59
N LEU A 31 19.50 16.60 -19.27
CA LEU A 31 20.45 15.64 -18.71
C LEU A 31 19.99 14.26 -19.17
N SER A 32 20.34 13.90 -20.41
CA SER A 32 20.33 12.52 -20.84
C SER A 32 21.38 11.79 -20.00
N VAL A 33 20.92 11.08 -18.97
CA VAL A 33 21.72 10.04 -18.33
C VAL A 33 21.87 8.95 -19.38
N GLN A 34 22.90 9.10 -20.23
CA GLN A 34 23.32 8.05 -21.14
C GLN A 34 23.64 6.84 -20.28
N SER A 35 23.00 5.72 -20.60
CA SER A 35 23.25 4.41 -20.00
C SER A 35 24.66 3.95 -20.38
N ALA A 36 25.66 4.50 -19.72
CA ALA A 36 26.98 3.92 -19.70
C ALA A 36 26.88 2.64 -18.90
N ALA A 37 27.13 1.50 -19.56
CA ALA A 37 27.41 0.24 -18.91
C ALA A 37 28.67 0.42 -18.04
N VAL A 38 28.46 0.84 -16.80
CA VAL A 38 29.51 0.98 -15.80
C VAL A 38 29.65 -0.38 -15.13
N THR A 39 30.66 -1.15 -15.57
CA THR A 39 31.33 -2.10 -14.69
C THR A 39 32.07 -1.29 -13.61
N SER A 40 31.46 -1.06 -12.45
CA SER A 40 32.13 -0.36 -11.33
C SER A 40 32.39 -1.28 -10.15
N ALA A 41 33.61 -1.19 -9.63
CA ALA A 41 34.01 -1.73 -8.33
C ALA A 41 33.41 -0.95 -7.14
N ASP A 42 32.74 0.18 -7.39
CA ASP A 42 31.98 0.96 -6.41
C ASP A 42 30.73 1.58 -7.09
N PRO A 43 29.54 0.98 -6.92
CA PRO A 43 28.29 1.47 -7.51
C PRO A 43 27.90 2.90 -7.07
N TRP A 44 28.53 3.42 -6.02
CA TRP A 44 28.14 4.67 -5.37
C TRP A 44 29.16 5.80 -5.57
N ALA A 45 30.22 5.58 -6.37
CA ALA A 45 31.29 6.55 -6.58
C ALA A 45 30.78 7.94 -6.99
N ALA A 46 29.76 7.99 -7.85
CA ALA A 46 29.14 9.23 -8.32
C ALA A 46 28.42 10.04 -7.21
N TYR A 47 28.04 9.39 -6.10
CA TYR A 47 27.27 9.99 -5.01
C TYR A 47 28.09 10.31 -3.76
N ARG A 48 29.40 10.00 -3.77
CA ARG A 48 30.28 10.10 -2.60
C ARG A 48 30.33 11.52 -2.02
N SER A 49 30.36 12.55 -2.86
CA SER A 49 30.39 13.96 -2.41
C SER A 49 29.09 14.42 -1.74
N LEU A 50 27.98 13.76 -2.07
CA LEU A 50 26.67 14.03 -1.50
C LEU A 50 26.57 13.45 -0.08
N LEU A 51 27.06 12.23 0.12
CA LEU A 51 26.95 11.52 1.39
C LEU A 51 27.76 12.16 2.53
N VAL A 52 28.82 12.91 2.23
CA VAL A 52 29.77 13.45 3.23
C VAL A 52 29.33 14.80 3.81
N GLY A 53 28.37 15.52 3.22
CA GLY A 53 27.93 16.84 3.70
C GLY A 53 26.46 16.88 4.15
N ASP A 54 26.13 17.81 5.04
CA ASP A 54 24.85 17.89 5.75
C ASP A 54 24.07 19.19 5.51
N THR A 55 24.33 19.91 4.42
CA THR A 55 23.51 21.08 4.06
C THR A 55 22.07 20.65 3.77
N LEU A 56 21.08 21.53 4.01
CA LEU A 56 19.68 21.21 3.76
C LEU A 56 19.41 20.78 2.30
N GLU A 57 20.12 21.36 1.34
CA GLU A 57 20.06 20.93 -0.07
C GLU A 57 20.54 19.50 -0.25
N LYS A 58 21.69 19.14 0.36
CA LYS A 58 22.20 17.76 0.34
C LYS A 58 21.26 16.79 1.05
N GLN A 59 20.73 17.16 2.22
CA GLN A 59 19.77 16.36 2.97
C GLN A 59 18.53 16.01 2.13
N ARG A 60 17.96 17.03 1.47
CA ARG A 60 16.82 16.87 0.55
C ARG A 60 17.17 15.96 -0.62
N GLU A 61 18.34 16.17 -1.22
CA GLU A 61 18.79 15.38 -2.36
C GLU A 61 19.07 13.91 -1.99
N ILE A 62 19.65 13.65 -0.81
CA ILE A 62 19.85 12.30 -0.27
C ILE A 62 18.51 11.58 -0.15
N PHE A 63 17.50 12.23 0.45
CA PHE A 63 16.17 11.63 0.55
C PHE A 63 15.53 11.41 -0.82
N ARG A 64 15.65 12.39 -1.73
CA ARG A 64 15.13 12.30 -3.11
C ARG A 64 15.72 11.11 -3.86
N LEU A 65 17.02 10.86 -3.71
CA LEU A 65 17.68 9.69 -4.30
C LEU A 65 17.22 8.39 -3.68
N GLY A 66 17.01 8.33 -2.35
CA GLY A 66 16.40 7.16 -1.71
C GLY A 66 15.04 6.80 -2.33
N TYR A 67 14.19 7.81 -2.53
CA TYR A 67 12.92 7.63 -3.19
C TYR A 67 13.06 7.24 -4.68
N HIS A 68 14.00 7.87 -5.40
CA HIS A 68 14.28 7.53 -6.80
C HIS A 68 14.66 6.05 -6.96
N PHE A 69 15.63 5.57 -6.20
CA PHE A 69 16.06 4.17 -6.24
C PHE A 69 14.93 3.20 -5.83
N LEU A 70 14.06 3.62 -4.91
CA LEU A 70 12.88 2.83 -4.57
C LEU A 70 11.94 2.66 -5.78
N GLN A 71 11.72 3.71 -6.57
CA GLN A 71 10.90 3.64 -7.80
C GLN A 71 11.54 2.77 -8.87
N GLU A 72 12.87 2.81 -8.99
CA GLU A 72 13.63 1.94 -9.89
C GLU A 72 13.69 0.48 -9.43
N LYS A 73 13.10 0.16 -8.27
CA LYS A 73 13.19 -1.14 -7.59
C LYS A 73 14.63 -1.53 -7.21
N ASN A 74 15.56 -0.58 -7.22
CA ASN A 74 16.91 -0.76 -6.73
C ASN A 74 16.90 -0.67 -5.20
N ARG A 75 16.70 -1.81 -4.55
CA ARG A 75 16.52 -1.91 -3.09
C ARG A 75 17.79 -1.54 -2.33
N ASP A 76 18.95 -1.91 -2.85
CA ASP A 76 20.24 -1.61 -2.22
C ASP A 76 20.52 -0.10 -2.24
N GLY A 77 20.30 0.56 -3.38
CA GLY A 77 20.40 2.02 -3.48
C GLY A 77 19.42 2.73 -2.56
N ALA A 78 18.15 2.32 -2.57
CA ALA A 78 17.14 2.91 -1.69
C ALA A 78 17.55 2.79 -0.22
N ARG A 79 18.06 1.62 0.21
CA ARG A 79 18.52 1.39 1.57
C ARG A 79 19.68 2.30 1.94
N VAL A 80 20.70 2.43 1.10
CA VAL A 80 21.85 3.32 1.35
C VAL A 80 21.40 4.76 1.59
N PHE A 81 20.57 5.29 0.68
CA PHE A 81 20.15 6.68 0.75
C PHE A 81 19.14 6.95 1.86
N PHE A 82 18.19 6.07 2.14
CA PHE A 82 17.29 6.24 3.28
C PHE A 82 18.00 6.09 4.63
N THR A 83 19.00 5.20 4.73
CA THR A 83 19.83 5.10 5.93
C THR A 83 20.56 6.41 6.17
N ARG A 84 21.19 6.96 5.13
CA ARG A 84 21.84 8.26 5.25
C ARG A 84 20.86 9.39 5.56
N ALA A 85 19.70 9.42 4.90
CA ALA A 85 18.65 10.41 5.14
C ALA A 85 18.18 10.40 6.61
N LEU A 86 18.04 9.21 7.21
CA LEU A 86 17.67 9.07 8.61
C LEU A 86 18.70 9.71 9.56
N GLU A 87 19.99 9.65 9.22
CA GLU A 87 21.06 10.24 10.02
C GLU A 87 21.13 11.78 9.89
N VAL A 88 20.98 12.29 8.67
CA VAL A 88 21.26 13.72 8.39
C VAL A 88 20.03 14.57 8.18
N TYR A 89 18.84 13.99 8.01
CA TYR A 89 17.62 14.74 7.70
C TYR A 89 16.45 14.40 8.65
N PRO A 90 16.51 14.86 9.93
CA PRO A 90 15.49 14.54 10.94
C PRO A 90 14.06 14.94 10.54
N LEU A 91 13.90 15.96 9.68
CA LEU A 91 12.60 16.42 9.21
C LEU A 91 11.79 15.34 8.46
N LEU A 92 12.48 14.38 7.81
CA LEU A 92 11.85 13.25 7.10
C LEU A 92 12.29 11.90 7.69
N ALA A 93 12.61 11.87 8.98
CA ALA A 93 13.03 10.65 9.66
C ALA A 93 11.93 9.58 9.66
N ASP A 94 10.67 9.96 9.87
CA ASP A 94 9.51 9.08 9.82
C ASP A 94 9.34 8.38 8.46
N TYR A 95 9.45 9.13 7.35
CA TYR A 95 9.45 8.54 6.00
C TYR A 95 10.63 7.58 5.81
N SER A 96 11.83 7.96 6.25
CA SER A 96 13.03 7.14 6.11
C SER A 96 12.90 5.84 6.90
N LEU A 97 12.40 5.89 8.14
CA LEU A 97 12.11 4.72 8.97
C LEU A 97 11.06 3.82 8.32
N TYR A 98 9.98 4.40 7.79
CA TYR A 98 8.94 3.64 7.12
C TYR A 98 9.48 2.89 5.89
N TYR A 99 10.21 3.56 5.00
CA TYR A 99 10.76 2.93 3.80
C TYR A 99 11.86 1.91 4.13
N LEU A 100 12.72 2.18 5.12
CA LEU A 100 13.70 1.19 5.57
C LEU A 100 13.01 -0.06 6.13
N GLY A 101 11.94 0.12 6.92
CA GLY A 101 11.13 -1.00 7.41
C GLY A 101 10.56 -1.86 6.28
N LEU A 102 9.99 -1.22 5.24
CA LEU A 102 9.49 -1.92 4.06
C LEU A 102 10.60 -2.67 3.31
N LEU A 103 11.75 -2.02 3.10
CA LEU A 103 12.90 -2.62 2.41
C LEU A 103 13.45 -3.83 3.17
N SER A 104 13.49 -3.78 4.50
CA SER A 104 13.89 -4.92 5.32
C SER A 104 12.86 -6.04 5.27
N ARG A 105 11.57 -5.74 5.36
CA ARG A 105 10.49 -6.75 5.27
C ARG A 105 10.56 -7.51 3.96
N GLU A 106 10.71 -6.80 2.85
CA GLU A 106 10.82 -7.41 1.52
C GLU A 106 12.09 -8.26 1.34
N ALA A 107 13.16 -7.92 2.07
CA ALA A 107 14.38 -8.72 2.12
C ALA A 107 14.29 -9.93 3.07
N GLY A 108 13.13 -10.18 3.69
CA GLY A 108 12.95 -11.23 4.70
C GLY A 108 13.61 -10.93 6.06
N GLN A 109 14.05 -9.69 6.25
CA GLN A 109 14.70 -9.19 7.47
C GLN A 109 13.64 -8.67 8.46
N SER A 110 12.83 -9.60 8.98
CA SER A 110 11.66 -9.27 9.83
C SER A 110 12.05 -8.49 11.09
N ALA A 111 13.18 -8.80 11.71
CA ALA A 111 13.64 -8.13 12.93
C ALA A 111 14.01 -6.67 12.67
N GLU A 112 14.76 -6.40 11.60
CA GLU A 112 15.16 -5.05 11.19
C GLU A 112 13.96 -4.22 10.71
N ALA A 113 13.02 -4.88 10.01
CA ALA A 113 11.76 -4.26 9.59
C ALA A 113 10.96 -3.79 10.81
N ARG A 114 10.73 -4.71 11.73
CA ARG A 114 10.04 -4.47 13.00
C ARG A 114 10.72 -3.35 13.79
N ALA A 115 12.05 -3.37 13.93
CA ALA A 115 12.79 -2.32 14.63
C ALA A 115 12.56 -0.93 14.01
N SER A 116 12.57 -0.83 12.69
CA SER A 116 12.34 0.43 11.98
C SER A 116 10.91 0.97 12.19
N PHE A 117 9.91 0.09 12.09
CA PHE A 117 8.52 0.47 12.32
C PHE A 117 8.23 0.83 13.78
N LEU A 118 8.76 0.06 14.74
CA LEU A 118 8.60 0.38 16.17
C LEU A 118 9.24 1.71 16.52
N ARG A 119 10.43 2.00 15.96
CA ARG A 119 11.07 3.29 16.15
C ARG A 119 10.23 4.44 15.56
N LEU A 120 9.61 4.25 14.40
CA LEU A 120 8.66 5.23 13.86
C LEU A 120 7.49 5.48 14.81
N LEU A 121 6.88 4.42 15.35
CA LEU A 121 5.76 4.54 16.28
C LEU A 121 6.14 5.23 17.60
N ALA A 122 7.37 5.05 18.06
CA ALA A 122 7.89 5.66 19.28
C ALA A 122 8.29 7.12 19.07
N ASP A 123 9.04 7.41 18.01
CA ASP A 123 9.66 8.72 17.78
C ASP A 123 8.70 9.68 17.03
N HIS A 124 7.75 9.14 16.25
CA HIS A 124 6.85 9.91 15.37
C HIS A 124 5.39 9.40 15.37
N PRO A 125 4.71 9.36 16.54
CA PRO A 125 3.38 8.78 16.67
C PRO A 125 2.29 9.49 15.85
N GLU A 126 2.48 10.77 15.52
CA GLU A 126 1.58 11.58 14.69
C GLU A 126 1.85 11.48 13.18
N SER A 127 2.89 10.75 12.77
CA SER A 127 3.24 10.58 11.36
C SER A 127 2.07 9.99 10.56
N ILE A 128 1.92 10.41 9.31
CA ILE A 128 0.98 9.80 8.36
C ILE A 128 1.24 8.29 8.18
N TRP A 129 2.47 7.84 8.47
CA TRP A 129 2.89 6.45 8.38
C TRP A 129 2.61 5.65 9.64
N ALA A 130 2.31 6.28 10.78
CA ALA A 130 2.16 5.59 12.05
C ALA A 130 1.10 4.47 12.00
N GLY A 131 -0.08 4.76 11.44
CA GLY A 131 -1.12 3.73 11.29
C GLY A 131 -0.69 2.56 10.40
N ARG A 132 0.09 2.82 9.35
CA ARG A 132 0.60 1.75 8.47
C ARG A 132 1.77 1.00 9.11
N ALA A 133 2.68 1.68 9.79
CA ALA A 133 3.77 1.06 10.54
C ALA A 133 3.24 0.12 11.63
N ALA A 134 2.19 0.51 12.35
CA ALA A 134 1.52 -0.36 13.32
C ALA A 134 0.93 -1.61 12.66
N LEU A 135 0.27 -1.46 11.50
CA LEU A 135 -0.22 -2.61 10.72
C LEU A 135 0.92 -3.55 10.29
N GLU A 136 2.06 -3.00 9.87
CA GLU A 136 3.23 -3.79 9.48
C GLU A 136 3.78 -4.59 10.65
N VAL A 137 3.92 -3.98 11.83
CA VAL A 137 4.33 -4.68 13.05
C VAL A 137 3.34 -5.78 13.41
N ALA A 138 2.03 -5.48 13.36
CA ALA A 138 0.99 -6.46 13.64
C ALA A 138 1.04 -7.66 12.69
N THR A 139 1.30 -7.41 11.41
CA THR A 139 1.40 -8.44 10.37
C THR A 139 2.63 -9.33 10.58
N LEU A 140 3.77 -8.74 10.93
CA LEU A 140 4.98 -9.48 11.30
C LEU A 140 4.74 -10.36 12.54
N ALA A 141 4.14 -9.79 13.58
CA ALA A 141 3.79 -10.52 14.81
C ALA A 141 2.81 -11.68 14.54
N LEU A 142 1.82 -11.47 13.66
CA LEU A 142 0.87 -12.51 13.27
C LEU A 142 1.57 -13.68 12.56
N ALA A 143 2.50 -13.39 11.65
CA ALA A 143 3.29 -14.41 10.96
C ALA A 143 4.20 -15.21 11.91
N GLU A 144 4.66 -14.59 12.99
CA GLU A 144 5.45 -15.21 14.06
C GLU A 144 4.60 -16.01 15.06
N GLY A 145 3.26 -15.95 14.95
CA GLY A 145 2.34 -16.54 15.92
C GLY A 145 2.29 -15.79 17.26
N ASN A 146 2.85 -14.58 17.33
CA ASN A 146 2.75 -13.71 18.49
C ASN A 146 1.41 -12.96 18.49
N TRP A 147 0.34 -13.69 18.81
CA TRP A 147 -1.02 -13.19 18.71
C TRP A 147 -1.30 -11.97 19.60
N THR A 148 -0.69 -11.92 20.79
CA THR A 148 -0.82 -10.81 21.75
C THR A 148 -0.34 -9.50 21.14
N GLU A 149 0.85 -9.52 20.58
CA GLU A 149 1.44 -8.35 19.96
C GLU A 149 0.73 -7.98 18.64
N ALA A 150 0.36 -8.99 17.84
CA ALA A 150 -0.42 -8.78 16.63
C ALA A 150 -1.72 -8.04 16.92
N ALA A 151 -2.47 -8.49 17.94
CA ALA A 151 -3.71 -7.83 18.36
C ALA A 151 -3.48 -6.39 18.84
N GLN A 152 -2.44 -6.15 19.65
CA GLN A 152 -2.12 -4.82 20.15
C GLN A 152 -1.87 -3.80 19.02
N TYR A 153 -0.96 -4.11 18.10
CA TYR A 153 -0.62 -3.17 17.03
C TYR A 153 -1.69 -3.09 15.93
N ALA A 154 -2.44 -4.18 15.70
CA ALA A 154 -3.58 -4.14 14.80
C ALA A 154 -4.68 -3.21 15.33
N GLU A 155 -4.97 -3.24 16.64
CA GLU A 155 -5.93 -2.32 17.25
C GLU A 155 -5.46 -0.86 17.17
N GLN A 156 -4.17 -0.61 17.38
CA GLN A 156 -3.58 0.72 17.20
C GLN A 156 -3.71 1.22 15.75
N ALA A 157 -3.44 0.37 14.75
CA ALA A 157 -3.60 0.71 13.34
C ALA A 157 -5.07 0.93 12.96
N ARG A 158 -5.99 0.10 13.48
CA ARG A 158 -7.43 0.17 13.25
C ARG A 158 -8.04 1.46 13.81
N THR A 159 -7.58 1.91 14.96
CA THR A 159 -8.08 3.12 15.65
C THR A 159 -7.33 4.40 15.26
N SER A 160 -6.31 4.30 14.40
CA SER A 160 -5.53 5.44 13.93
C SER A 160 -6.40 6.44 13.17
N ARG A 161 -6.38 7.70 13.64
CA ARG A 161 -7.10 8.83 13.05
C ARG A 161 -6.50 9.30 11.72
N VAL A 162 -5.19 9.09 11.54
CA VAL A 162 -4.45 9.50 10.33
C VAL A 162 -4.40 8.39 9.27
N ALA A 163 -4.64 7.13 9.65
CA ALA A 163 -4.67 6.03 8.70
C ALA A 163 -5.79 6.19 7.66
N LEU A 164 -5.59 5.64 6.47
CA LEU A 164 -6.64 5.55 5.45
C LEU A 164 -7.61 4.40 5.77
N GLY A 165 -8.84 4.48 5.25
CA GLY A 165 -9.86 3.44 5.45
C GLY A 165 -9.38 2.01 5.13
N PRO A 166 -8.72 1.76 3.98
CA PRO A 166 -8.17 0.44 3.67
C PRO A 166 -7.16 -0.08 4.69
N VAL A 167 -6.31 0.79 5.26
CA VAL A 167 -5.35 0.40 6.31
C VAL A 167 -6.09 -0.03 7.57
N ARG A 168 -7.14 0.69 7.96
CA ARG A 168 -7.95 0.31 9.12
C ARG A 168 -8.69 -1.01 8.92
N HIS A 169 -9.20 -1.27 7.71
CA HIS A 169 -9.87 -2.55 7.42
C HIS A 169 -8.89 -3.73 7.40
N GLU A 170 -7.69 -3.54 6.83
CA GLU A 170 -6.63 -4.54 6.85
C GLU A 170 -6.17 -4.81 8.28
N ALA A 171 -6.03 -3.78 9.11
CA ALA A 171 -5.75 -3.91 10.54
C ALA A 171 -6.86 -4.65 11.29
N ALA A 172 -8.13 -4.37 11.02
CA ALA A 172 -9.24 -5.12 11.62
C ALA A 172 -9.20 -6.61 11.24
N LEU A 173 -8.75 -6.95 10.02
CA LEU A 173 -8.59 -8.34 9.60
C LEU A 173 -7.46 -9.04 10.38
N VAL A 174 -6.30 -8.38 10.50
CA VAL A 174 -5.17 -8.88 11.29
C VAL A 174 -5.56 -9.04 12.76
N LEU A 175 -6.33 -8.09 13.31
CA LEU A 175 -6.85 -8.19 14.67
C LEU A 175 -7.75 -9.43 14.83
N ALA A 176 -8.70 -9.64 13.91
CA ALA A 176 -9.58 -10.81 13.96
C ALA A 176 -8.80 -12.13 13.90
N GLN A 177 -7.78 -12.22 13.05
CA GLN A 177 -6.89 -13.38 12.95
C GLN A 177 -6.08 -13.59 14.23
N ALA A 178 -5.59 -12.51 14.85
CA ALA A 178 -4.87 -12.57 16.11
C ALA A 178 -5.78 -13.04 17.26
N ARG A 179 -7.01 -12.52 17.36
CA ARG A 179 -8.00 -12.98 18.35
C ARG A 179 -8.34 -14.45 18.19
N GLU A 180 -8.50 -14.89 16.95
CA GLU A 180 -8.72 -16.29 16.65
C GLU A 180 -7.54 -17.17 17.10
N GLY A 181 -6.31 -16.74 16.82
CA GLY A 181 -5.09 -17.42 17.30
C GLY A 181 -4.94 -17.46 18.83
N GLN A 182 -5.49 -16.48 19.54
CA GLN A 182 -5.58 -16.46 21.00
C GLN A 182 -6.64 -17.41 21.56
N GLY A 183 -7.51 -17.96 20.71
CA GLY A 183 -8.70 -18.72 21.13
C GLY A 183 -9.91 -17.84 21.47
N ASP A 184 -9.84 -16.52 21.30
CA ASP A 184 -11.00 -15.63 21.40
C ASP A 184 -11.80 -15.64 20.08
N VAL A 185 -12.38 -16.80 19.81
CA VAL A 185 -13.10 -17.05 18.55
C VAL A 185 -14.38 -16.22 18.46
N VAL A 186 -14.97 -15.77 19.58
CA VAL A 186 -16.15 -14.89 19.55
C VAL A 186 -15.78 -13.49 19.09
N GLU A 187 -14.74 -12.89 19.66
CA GLU A 187 -14.29 -11.56 19.22
C GLU A 187 -13.85 -11.61 17.75
N ALA A 188 -13.11 -12.66 17.36
CA ALA A 188 -12.72 -12.88 15.98
C ALA A 188 -13.92 -12.96 15.02
N TYR A 189 -14.93 -13.77 15.36
CA TYR A 189 -16.15 -13.90 14.57
C TYR A 189 -16.89 -12.56 14.41
N SER A 190 -17.02 -11.79 15.49
CA SER A 190 -17.64 -10.46 15.45
C SER A 190 -16.88 -9.50 14.54
N LEU A 191 -15.56 -9.47 14.60
CA LEU A 191 -14.72 -8.62 13.75
C LEU A 191 -14.83 -9.03 12.26
N TYR A 192 -14.81 -10.33 11.96
CA TYR A 192 -15.02 -10.79 10.60
C TYR A 192 -16.42 -10.42 10.07
N GLN A 193 -17.46 -10.55 10.89
CA GLN A 193 -18.83 -10.14 10.51
C GLN A 193 -18.92 -8.63 10.25
N GLU A 194 -18.25 -7.79 11.06
CA GLU A 194 -18.15 -6.35 10.80
C GLU A 194 -17.49 -6.07 9.44
N LEU A 195 -16.37 -6.71 9.15
CA LEU A 195 -15.66 -6.56 7.87
C LEU A 195 -16.50 -6.98 6.67
N ARG A 196 -17.28 -8.06 6.78
CA ARG A 196 -18.21 -8.47 5.72
C ARG A 196 -19.24 -7.39 5.43
N ARG A 197 -19.77 -6.73 6.46
CA ARG A 197 -20.80 -5.68 6.32
C ARG A 197 -20.24 -4.37 5.78
N THR A 198 -19.07 -3.97 6.26
CA THR A 198 -18.46 -2.67 5.90
C THR A 198 -17.69 -2.72 4.59
N THR A 199 -17.18 -3.89 4.19
CA THR A 199 -16.33 -4.04 3.00
C THR A 199 -16.71 -5.23 2.09
N PRO A 200 -18.01 -5.45 1.77
CA PRO A 200 -18.54 -6.72 1.25
C PRO A 200 -17.89 -7.24 -0.02
N ARG A 201 -17.38 -6.37 -0.89
CA ARG A 201 -16.76 -6.74 -2.18
C ARG A 201 -15.24 -6.62 -2.21
N SER A 202 -14.64 -6.16 -1.11
CA SER A 202 -13.18 -6.04 -1.01
C SER A 202 -12.52 -7.40 -0.79
N THR A 203 -11.20 -7.47 -0.99
CA THR A 203 -10.40 -8.65 -0.62
C THR A 203 -10.53 -8.97 0.86
N VAL A 204 -10.47 -7.96 1.73
CA VAL A 204 -10.66 -8.09 3.18
C VAL A 204 -12.02 -8.69 3.51
N GLY A 205 -13.10 -8.18 2.91
CA GLY A 205 -14.46 -8.68 3.13
C GLY A 205 -14.67 -10.10 2.64
N LYS A 206 -14.03 -10.49 1.53
CA LYS A 206 -14.03 -11.88 1.02
C LYS A 206 -13.28 -12.82 1.96
N THR A 207 -12.11 -12.42 2.46
CA THR A 207 -11.36 -13.20 3.46
C THR A 207 -12.17 -13.36 4.74
N ALA A 208 -12.76 -12.27 5.25
CA ALA A 208 -13.61 -12.30 6.43
C ALA A 208 -14.83 -13.20 6.25
N LYS A 209 -15.46 -13.19 5.06
CA LYS A 209 -16.53 -14.14 4.70
C LYS A 209 -16.07 -15.59 4.81
N ALA A 210 -14.94 -15.92 4.18
CA ALA A 210 -14.41 -17.28 4.19
C ALA A 210 -14.12 -17.75 5.63
N ARG A 211 -13.58 -16.87 6.48
CA ARG A 211 -13.38 -17.18 7.91
C ARG A 211 -14.69 -17.39 8.68
N VAL A 212 -15.70 -16.55 8.46
CA VAL A 212 -17.03 -16.75 9.07
C VAL A 212 -17.64 -18.09 8.67
N GLU A 213 -17.63 -18.43 7.38
CA GLU A 213 -18.14 -19.71 6.87
C GLU A 213 -17.40 -20.89 7.53
N GLN A 214 -16.08 -20.81 7.63
CA GLN A 214 -15.28 -21.83 8.29
C GLN A 214 -15.59 -21.97 9.79
N LEU A 215 -15.72 -20.86 10.51
CA LEU A 215 -16.05 -20.87 11.94
C LEU A 215 -17.44 -21.45 12.21
N ARG A 216 -18.42 -21.21 11.33
CA ARG A 216 -19.75 -21.83 11.43
C ARG A 216 -19.72 -23.35 11.27
N VAL A 217 -18.84 -23.86 10.40
CA VAL A 217 -18.67 -25.31 10.20
C VAL A 217 -17.94 -25.96 11.38
N LEU A 218 -16.93 -25.29 11.94
CA LEU A 218 -16.13 -25.83 13.04
C LEU A 218 -16.85 -25.77 14.39
N GLU A 219 -17.60 -24.70 14.65
CA GLU A 219 -18.33 -24.47 15.91
C GLU A 219 -19.82 -24.17 15.66
N PRO A 220 -20.59 -25.11 15.08
CA PRO A 220 -22.00 -24.86 14.73
C PRO A 220 -22.85 -24.55 15.95
N ALA A 221 -22.59 -25.19 17.09
CA ALA A 221 -23.29 -24.91 18.34
C ALA A 221 -23.20 -23.43 18.77
N ARG A 222 -22.14 -22.73 18.36
CA ARG A 222 -21.87 -21.34 18.73
C ARG A 222 -22.32 -20.36 17.65
N PHE A 223 -22.02 -20.66 16.39
CA PHE A 223 -22.12 -19.70 15.28
C PHE A 223 -23.15 -20.04 14.20
N ALA A 224 -23.85 -21.18 14.31
CA ALA A 224 -24.99 -21.44 13.43
C ALA A 224 -26.04 -20.35 13.56
N LEU A 225 -26.71 -20.08 12.43
CA LEU A 225 -27.84 -19.17 12.36
C LEU A 225 -29.01 -19.81 13.13
N LYS A 226 -29.69 -19.04 13.97
CA LYS A 226 -30.64 -19.59 14.96
C LYS A 226 -32.09 -19.26 14.70
N ASP A 227 -32.35 -18.16 13.99
CA ASP A 227 -33.68 -17.65 13.74
C ASP A 227 -33.80 -17.06 12.34
N ASP A 228 -35.05 -16.89 11.89
CA ASP A 228 -35.39 -16.37 10.56
C ASP A 228 -34.73 -15.02 10.28
N GLN A 229 -34.54 -14.19 11.30
CA GLN A 229 -33.93 -12.87 11.15
C GLN A 229 -32.44 -12.99 10.81
N GLU A 230 -31.70 -13.86 11.51
CA GLU A 230 -30.29 -14.14 11.20
C GLU A 230 -30.13 -14.77 9.80
N TYR A 231 -31.05 -15.62 9.38
CA TYR A 231 -31.05 -16.18 8.03
C TYR A 231 -31.30 -15.12 6.96
N LEU A 232 -32.30 -14.27 7.13
CA LEU A 232 -32.58 -13.17 6.21
C LEU A 232 -31.42 -12.17 6.12
N ASP A 233 -30.77 -11.89 7.24
CA ASP A 233 -29.59 -11.02 7.27
C ASP A 233 -28.39 -11.65 6.56
N GLU A 234 -28.21 -12.97 6.66
CA GLU A 234 -27.18 -13.67 5.89
C GLU A 234 -27.47 -13.64 4.38
N VAL A 235 -28.71 -13.88 3.95
CA VAL A 235 -29.12 -13.79 2.53
C VAL A 235 -28.84 -12.40 1.97
N ARG A 236 -29.22 -11.33 2.71
CA ARG A 236 -28.94 -9.94 2.32
C ARG A 236 -27.45 -9.67 2.18
N LEU A 237 -26.66 -10.18 3.12
CA LEU A 237 -25.21 -10.01 3.11
C LEU A 237 -24.58 -10.72 1.91
N LEU A 238 -24.98 -11.96 1.61
CA LEU A 238 -24.54 -12.71 0.42
C LEU A 238 -24.84 -11.94 -0.87
N ALA A 239 -26.04 -11.37 -0.99
CA ALA A 239 -26.42 -10.55 -2.14
C ALA A 239 -25.54 -9.28 -2.29
N GLN A 240 -25.26 -8.58 -1.19
CA GLN A 240 -24.36 -7.42 -1.19
C GLN A 240 -22.93 -7.79 -1.62
N GLN A 241 -22.47 -8.97 -1.21
CA GLN A 241 -21.17 -9.53 -1.56
C GLN A 241 -21.08 -9.99 -3.03
N GLY A 242 -22.21 -10.05 -3.74
CA GLY A 242 -22.29 -10.51 -5.13
C GLY A 242 -22.44 -12.02 -5.28
N ASP A 243 -22.71 -12.74 -4.18
CA ASP A 243 -22.86 -14.18 -4.15
C ASP A 243 -24.34 -14.58 -4.23
N GLY A 244 -25.00 -14.17 -5.32
CA GLY A 244 -26.43 -14.42 -5.55
C GLY A 244 -26.80 -15.90 -5.54
N GLY A 245 -25.96 -16.77 -6.11
CA GLY A 245 -26.20 -18.22 -6.09
C GLY A 245 -26.26 -18.79 -4.68
N LYS A 246 -25.31 -18.44 -3.80
CA LYS A 246 -25.34 -18.85 -2.38
C LYS A 246 -26.55 -18.26 -1.65
N ALA A 247 -26.98 -17.05 -2.01
CA ALA A 247 -28.16 -16.44 -1.40
C ALA A 247 -29.44 -17.21 -1.78
N GLU A 248 -29.58 -17.62 -3.04
CA GLU A 248 -30.70 -18.43 -3.53
C GLU A 248 -30.71 -19.83 -2.91
N GLU A 249 -29.55 -20.50 -2.87
CA GLU A 249 -29.40 -21.79 -2.20
C GLU A 249 -29.82 -21.72 -0.73
N LEU A 250 -29.41 -20.65 -0.03
CA LEU A 250 -29.79 -20.46 1.36
C LEU A 250 -31.30 -20.27 1.50
N VAL A 251 -31.94 -19.46 0.64
CA VAL A 251 -33.40 -19.27 0.67
C VAL A 251 -34.14 -20.60 0.48
N GLN A 252 -33.69 -21.45 -0.45
CA GLN A 252 -34.31 -22.76 -0.73
C GLN A 252 -34.21 -23.75 0.44
N GLN A 253 -33.22 -23.60 1.32
CA GLN A 253 -33.10 -24.44 2.52
C GLN A 253 -34.13 -24.08 3.61
N PHE A 254 -34.80 -22.92 3.51
CA PHE A 254 -35.78 -22.42 4.48
C PHE A 254 -37.25 -22.49 4.01
N THR A 255 -37.49 -22.70 2.72
CA THR A 255 -38.83 -22.89 2.13
C THR A 255 -39.22 -24.36 2.08
#